data_AF-J5WSK0-F1
#
_entry.id   AF-J5WSK0-F1
#
_cell.length_a   1.000
_cell.length_b   1.000
_cell.length_c   1.000
_cell.angle_alpha   90.00
_cell.angle_beta   90.00
_cell.angle_gamma   90.00
#
_symmetry.space_group_name_H-M   'P 1'
#
loop_
_entity.id
_entity.type
_entity.pdbx_description
1 polymer ?
#
loop_
_entity_poly.entity_id
_entity_poly.type
_entity_poly.pdbx_seq_one_letter_code
_entity_poly.pdbx_strand_id
1 'polypeptide(L)' 'MDRRVYLEVVLLKIWRSRLETIRSWNCVSDEDRILAEAYQRGIDFLTKTFRLVTLD' A
#
# COMPACT_ATOMS: atom_id res chain seq x y z
N MET A 1 -10.00 -18.30 0.21
CA MET A 1 -10.03 -16.94 -0.36
C MET A 1 -9.16 -16.94 -1.59
N ASP A 2 -9.63 -16.41 -2.71
CA ASP A 2 -8.83 -16.25 -3.92
C ASP A 2 -7.62 -15.36 -3.60
N ARG A 3 -6.41 -15.79 -4.00
CA ARG A 3 -5.15 -15.07 -3.81
C ARG A 3 -5.22 -13.65 -4.38
N ARG A 4 -5.94 -13.44 -5.49
CA ARG A 4 -6.17 -12.15 -6.13
C ARG A 4 -7.03 -11.25 -5.24
N VAL A 5 -8.15 -11.77 -4.72
CA VAL A 5 -9.05 -11.06 -3.81
C VAL A 5 -8.32 -10.65 -2.53
N TYR A 6 -7.51 -11.54 -1.95
CA TYR A 6 -6.73 -11.23 -0.75
C TYR A 6 -5.72 -10.09 -1.00
N LEU A 7 -4.96 -10.16 -2.09
CA LEU A 7 -3.96 -9.15 -2.39
C LEU A 7 -4.60 -7.77 -2.73
N GLU A 8 -5.78 -7.73 -3.38
CA GLU A 8 -6.38 -6.50 -3.92
C GLU A 8 -7.29 -5.84 -2.89
N VAL A 9 -8.24 -6.63 -2.40
CA VAL A 9 -9.34 -6.15 -1.57
C VAL A 9 -8.90 -6.00 -0.13
N VAL A 10 -7.97 -6.85 0.32
CA VAL A 10 -7.51 -6.86 1.72
C VAL A 10 -6.19 -6.12 1.84
N LEU A 11 -5.12 -6.61 1.22
CA LEU A 11 -3.76 -6.10 1.47
C LEU A 11 -3.60 -4.65 0.95
N LEU A 12 -3.94 -4.40 -0.31
CA LEU A 12 -3.84 -3.07 -0.93
C LEU A 12 -4.69 -2.02 -0.20
N LYS A 13 -5.92 -2.38 0.17
CA LYS A 13 -6.82 -1.51 0.93
C LYS A 13 -6.22 -1.14 2.29
N ILE A 14 -5.74 -2.13 3.04
CA ILE A 14 -5.12 -1.91 4.36
C ILE A 14 -3.91 -0.99 4.23
N TRP A 15 -3.02 -1.25 3.27
CA TRP A 15 -1.80 -0.48 3.10
C TRP A 15 -2.08 0.98 2.71
N ARG A 16 -3.05 1.22 1.83
CA ARG A 16 -3.50 2.58 1.49
C ARG A 16 -4.04 3.34 2.71
N SER A 17 -4.91 2.70 3.49
CA SER A 17 -5.46 3.30 4.71
C SER A 17 -4.39 3.62 5.75
N ARG A 18 -3.37 2.76 5.89
CA ARG A 18 -2.23 3.01 6.77
C ARG A 18 -1.37 4.18 6.29
N LEU A 19 -1.11 4.27 4.98
CA LEU A 19 -0.38 5.41 4.41
C LEU A 19 -1.11 6.74 4.62
N GLU A 20 -2.44 6.77 4.43
CA GLU A 20 -3.26 7.95 4.72
C GLU A 20 -3.18 8.35 6.18
N THR A 21 -3.22 7.36 7.08
CA THR A 21 -3.07 7.60 8.53
C THR A 21 -1.72 8.23 8.85
N ILE A 22 -0.61 7.66 8.35
CA ILE A 22 0.74 8.19 8.58
C ILE A 22 0.86 9.62 8.04
N ARG A 23 0.31 9.90 6.85
CA ARG A 23 0.32 11.23 6.25
C ARG A 23 -0.54 12.26 7.00
N SER A 24 -1.49 11.81 7.83
CA SER A 24 -2.32 12.70 8.65
C SER A 24 -1.67 13.13 9.96
N TRP A 25 -0.50 12.59 10.31
CA TRP A 25 0.20 12.94 11.54
C TRP A 25 0.76 14.37 11.46
N ASN A 26 0.43 15.19 12.47
CA ASN A 26 0.81 16.61 12.52
C ASN A 26 2.30 16.86 12.79
N CYS A 27 3.02 15.84 13.28
CA CYS A 27 4.48 15.84 13.40
C CYS A 27 4.99 14.58 12.71
N VAL A 28 5.80 14.77 11.68
CA VAL A 28 6.38 13.68 10.90
C VAL A 28 7.87 13.64 11.23
N SER A 29 8.28 12.66 12.04
CA SER A 29 9.69 12.35 12.24
C SER A 29 10.32 11.84 10.94
N ASP A 30 11.65 11.79 10.85
CA ASP A 30 12.30 11.20 9.68
C ASP A 30 11.97 9.70 9.55
N GLU A 31 11.76 9.00 10.68
CA GLU A 31 11.26 7.63 10.71
C GLU A 31 9.85 7.52 10.11
N ASP A 32 8.95 8.46 10.41
CA ASP A 32 7.60 8.46 9.85
C ASP A 32 7.62 8.71 8.33
N ARG A 33 8.55 9.54 7.84
CA ARG A 33 8.78 9.71 6.40
C ARG A 33 9.25 8.43 5.74
N ILE A 34 10.27 7.77 6.31
CA ILE A 34 10.79 6.50 5.82
C ILE A 34 9.68 5.44 5.78
N LEU A 35 8.84 5.40 6.82
CA LEU A 35 7.70 4.50 6.90
C LEU A 35 6.67 4.80 5.81
N ALA A 36 6.28 6.07 5.62
CA ALA A 36 5.34 6.48 4.58
C ALA A 36 5.85 6.11 3.17
N GLU A 37 7.14 6.32 2.91
CA GLU A 37 7.74 5.92 1.64
C GLU A 37 7.75 4.42 1.42
N ALA A 38 8.00 3.62 2.47
CA ALA A 38 7.95 2.16 2.37
C ALA A 38 6.53 1.67 2.02
N TYR A 39 5.50 2.25 2.65
CA TYR A 39 4.10 1.96 2.31
C TYR A 39 3.77 2.36 0.87
N GLN A 40 4.21 3.54 0.41
CA GLN A 40 4.00 3.99 -0.96
C GLN A 40 4.63 3.01 -1.96
N ARG A 41 5.90 2.63 -1.77
CA ARG A 41 6.60 1.66 -2.65
C ARG A 41 5.90 0.30 -2.69
N GLY A 42 5.42 -0.19 -1.54
CA GLY A 42 4.68 -1.45 -1.50
C GLY A 42 3.33 -1.39 -2.22
N ILE A 43 2.59 -0.28 -2.08
CA ILE A 43 1.33 -0.05 -2.81
C ILE A 43 1.58 -0.01 -4.32
N ASP A 44 2.64 0.66 -4.76
CA ASP A 44 2.99 0.76 -6.18
C ASP A 44 3.35 -0.62 -6.76
N PHE A 45 4.16 -1.40 -6.02
CA PHE A 45 4.49 -2.77 -6.38
C PHE A 45 3.23 -3.64 -6.51
N LEU A 46 2.38 -3.67 -5.48
CA LEU A 46 1.16 -4.46 -5.47
C LEU A 46 0.24 -4.05 -6.63
N THR A 47 0.02 -2.74 -6.82
CA THR A 47 -0.82 -2.21 -7.92
C THR A 47 -0.30 -2.62 -9.28
N LYS A 48 1.02 -2.61 -9.49
CA LYS A 48 1.65 -3.08 -10.74
C LYS A 48 1.47 -4.57 -10.93
N THR A 49 1.74 -5.38 -9.90
CA THR A 49 1.55 -6.83 -9.93
C THR A 49 0.10 -7.18 -10.27
N PHE A 50 -0.87 -6.42 -9.74
CA PHE A 50 -2.27 -6.60 -10.09
C PHE A 50 -2.57 -6.37 -11.56
N ARG A 51 -2.15 -5.21 -12.09
CA ARG A 51 -2.38 -4.88 -13.50
C ARG A 51 -1.77 -5.90 -14.45
N LEU A 52 -0.58 -6.41 -14.12
CA LEU A 52 0.07 -7.44 -14.93
C LEU A 52 -0.68 -8.76 -14.88
N VAL A 53 -1.17 -9.17 -13.71
CA VAL A 53 -1.90 -10.42 -13.57
C VAL A 53 -3.28 -10.35 -14.23
N THR A 54 -3.95 -9.19 -14.31
CA THR A 54 -5.30 -9.04 -14.91
C THR A 54 -5.33 -8.82 -16.43
N LEU A 55 -4.17 -8.61 -17.06
CA LEU A 55 -4.05 -8.48 -18.52
C LEU A 55 -3.65 -9.79 -19.21
N ASP A 56 -3.35 -10.85 -18.45
CA ASP A 56 -3.28 -12.25 -18.87
C ASP A 56 -4.62 -12.97 -18.63
#